data_AF-X1EP25-F1
#
_entry.id   AF-X1EP25-F1
#
_cell.length_a   1.000
_cell.length_b   1.000
_cell.length_c   1.000
_cell.angle_alpha   90.00
_cell.angle_beta   90.00
_cell.angle_gamma   90.00
#
_symmetry.space_group_name_H-M   'P 1'
#
loop_
_entity.id
_entity.type
_entity.pdbx_description
1 polymer ?
#
loop_
_entity_poly.entity_id
_entity_poly.type
_entity_poly.pdbx_seq_one_letter_code
_entity_poly.pdbx_strand_id
1 'polypeptide(L)'
;MKKIEEISQRLIRGQEKLKEIKEKYNNDSKKIAELIQKRAILLADEVIESNSKRKKEIDERNKEIENLKRDIESRGPELISALEKKIQGIQTEKTNEELRLSFERQKIVGKKAVDLSKKLIEELEACNLINDELRKVWTEYANLSQVTKKGVIKPEEKTTLGSFECLRMLKNTLKYEFDTGKPRSCQQCRIMQW
;
A
#
# COMPACT_ATOMS: atom_id res chain seq x y z
N MET A 1 10.17 4.01 9.28
CA MET A 1 8.81 4.14 9.85
C MET A 1 8.58 5.53 10.44
N LYS A 2 9.42 6.03 11.36
CA LYS A 2 9.32 7.39 11.96
C LYS A 2 9.01 8.53 10.97
N LYS A 3 9.68 8.59 9.81
CA LYS A 3 9.44 9.63 8.80
C LYS A 3 8.02 9.63 8.20
N ILE A 4 7.42 8.47 7.95
CA ILE A 4 6.03 8.38 7.43
C ILE A 4 5.02 8.76 8.51
N GLU A 5 5.29 8.41 9.77
CA GLU A 5 4.48 8.81 10.91
C GLU A 5 4.50 10.33 11.08
N GLU A 6 5.69 10.94 10.99
CA GLU A 6 5.86 12.40 11.02
C GLU A 6 5.10 13.11 9.87
N ILE A 7 5.21 12.60 8.64
CA ILE A 7 4.47 13.13 7.49
C ILE A 7 2.95 12.96 7.69
N SER A 8 2.51 11.81 8.22
CA SER A 8 1.09 11.54 8.49
C SER A 8 0.53 12.47 9.58
N GLN A 9 1.29 12.76 10.63
CA GLN A 9 0.90 13.74 11.64
C GLN A 9 0.79 15.15 11.06
N ARG A 10 1.71 15.56 10.17
CA ARG A 10 1.62 16.85 9.46
C ARG A 10 0.37 16.92 8.58
N LEU A 11 0.02 15.82 7.91
CA LEU A 11 -1.18 15.73 7.07
C LEU A 11 -2.46 15.89 7.90
N ILE A 12 -2.57 15.15 9.01
CA ILE A 12 -3.72 15.20 9.92
C ILE A 12 -3.92 16.63 10.43
N ARG A 13 -2.87 17.26 10.95
CA ARG A 13 -2.92 18.66 11.42
C ARG A 13 -3.34 19.64 10.32
N GLY A 14 -2.89 19.39 9.07
CA GLY A 14 -3.28 20.20 7.92
C GLY A 14 -4.78 20.07 7.60
N GLN A 15 -5.29 18.84 7.59
CA GLN A 15 -6.70 18.54 7.34
C GLN A 15 -7.62 19.08 8.44
N GLU A 16 -7.21 18.97 9.70
CA GLU A 16 -7.93 19.54 10.85
C GLU A 16 -8.04 21.06 10.72
N LYS A 17 -6.94 21.76 10.46
CA LYS A 17 -6.95 23.21 10.24
C LYS A 17 -7.83 23.63 9.06
N LEU A 18 -7.80 22.87 7.96
CA LEU A 18 -8.66 23.15 6.81
C LEU A 18 -10.14 23.01 7.19
N LYS A 19 -10.48 21.99 7.98
CA LYS A 19 -11.84 21.77 8.47
C LYS A 19 -12.29 22.92 9.39
N GLU A 20 -11.46 23.32 10.35
CA GLU A 20 -11.72 24.44 11.25
C GLU A 20 -11.98 25.74 10.47
N ILE A 21 -11.17 26.03 9.44
CA ILE A 21 -11.32 27.22 8.61
C ILE A 21 -12.63 27.18 7.82
N LYS A 22 -12.97 26.02 7.22
CA LYS A 22 -14.24 25.84 6.49
C LYS A 22 -15.44 26.00 7.42
N GLU A 23 -15.38 25.45 8.62
CA GLU A 23 -16.43 25.62 9.64
C GLU A 23 -16.57 27.07 10.10
N LYS A 24 -15.45 27.77 10.32
CA LYS A 24 -15.45 29.20 10.65
C LYS A 24 -16.19 30.02 9.58
N TYR A 25 -15.84 29.87 8.31
CA TYR A 25 -16.51 30.62 7.24
C TYR A 25 -17.99 30.26 7.09
N ASN A 26 -18.37 29.01 7.32
CA ASN A 26 -19.77 28.62 7.34
C ASN A 26 -20.54 29.30 8.50
N ASN A 27 -19.93 29.38 9.69
CA ASN A 27 -20.51 30.07 10.84
C ASN A 27 -20.61 31.59 10.60
N ASP A 28 -19.59 32.20 10.01
CA ASP A 28 -19.61 33.61 9.63
C ASP A 28 -20.72 33.90 8.62
N SER A 29 -20.96 32.99 7.66
CA SER A 29 -22.09 33.08 6.71
C SER A 29 -23.45 33.01 7.40
N LYS A 30 -23.62 32.14 8.41
CA LYS A 30 -24.86 32.08 9.20
C LYS A 30 -25.06 33.37 10.01
N LYS A 31 -23.98 33.87 10.61
CA LYS A 31 -24.00 35.13 11.37
C LYS A 31 -24.40 36.32 10.49
N ILE A 32 -23.94 36.39 9.23
CA ILE A 32 -24.40 37.41 8.27
C ILE A 32 -25.92 37.35 8.08
N ALA A 33 -26.50 36.16 7.92
CA ALA A 33 -27.96 36.01 7.74
C ALA A 33 -28.74 36.51 8.96
N GLU A 34 -28.28 36.20 10.18
CA GLU A 34 -28.87 36.70 11.43
C GLU A 34 -28.76 38.24 11.54
N LEU A 35 -27.61 38.82 11.18
CA LEU A 35 -27.40 40.27 11.18
C LEU A 35 -28.32 40.98 10.18
N ILE A 36 -28.53 40.38 9.00
CA ILE A 36 -29.46 40.91 7.98
C ILE A 36 -30.90 40.91 8.51
N GLN A 37 -31.35 39.82 9.15
CA GLN A 37 -32.69 39.76 9.73
C GLN A 37 -32.89 40.81 10.83
N LYS A 38 -31.93 40.93 11.76
CA LYS A 38 -31.99 41.95 12.84
C LYS A 38 -31.98 43.36 12.28
N ARG A 39 -31.15 43.63 11.25
CA ARG A 39 -31.11 44.90 10.55
C ARG A 39 -32.46 45.23 9.89
N ALA A 40 -33.11 44.25 9.25
CA ALA A 40 -34.40 44.47 8.60
C ALA A 40 -35.50 44.88 9.59
N ILE A 41 -35.51 44.28 10.79
CA ILE A 41 -36.42 44.68 11.88
C ILE A 41 -36.15 46.13 12.30
N LEU A 42 -34.87 46.47 12.57
CA LEU A 42 -34.50 47.83 12.96
C LEU A 42 -34.83 48.88 11.89
N LEU A 43 -34.70 48.54 10.61
CA LEU A 43 -35.11 49.39 9.49
C LEU A 43 -36.62 49.59 9.45
N ALA A 44 -37.40 48.53 9.62
CA ALA A 44 -38.86 48.63 9.68
C ALA A 44 -39.30 49.55 10.83
N ASP A 45 -38.70 49.40 12.01
CA ASP A 45 -38.98 50.24 13.17
C ASP A 45 -38.52 51.69 12.99
N GLU A 46 -37.41 51.93 12.29
CA GLU A 46 -36.91 53.29 11.99
C GLU A 46 -37.79 54.03 10.98
N VAL A 47 -38.36 53.32 10.00
CA VAL A 47 -39.33 53.88 9.04
C VAL A 47 -40.62 54.31 9.74
N ILE A 48 -41.05 53.59 10.77
CA ILE A 48 -42.25 53.91 11.55
C ILE A 48 -41.97 55.03 12.56
N GLU A 49 -40.84 54.98 13.27
CA GLU A 49 -40.43 55.95 14.28
C GLU A 49 -38.96 56.35 14.09
N SER A 50 -38.73 57.52 13.49
CA SER A 50 -37.37 58.04 13.27
C SER A 50 -36.63 58.28 14.59
N ASN A 51 -35.60 57.46 14.86
CA ASN A 51 -34.78 57.54 16.07
C ASN A 51 -33.27 57.51 15.73
N SER A 52 -32.53 58.52 16.17
CA SER A 52 -31.10 58.66 15.90
C SER A 52 -30.22 57.55 16.51
N LYS A 53 -30.67 56.89 17.60
CA LYS A 53 -29.97 55.72 18.15
C LYS A 53 -30.11 54.49 17.25
N ARG A 54 -31.29 54.24 16.69
CA ARG A 54 -31.52 53.11 15.76
C ARG A 54 -30.71 53.25 14.47
N LYS A 55 -30.57 54.47 13.93
CA LYS A 55 -29.70 54.74 12.77
C LYS A 55 -28.24 54.32 13.04
N LYS A 56 -27.70 54.63 14.21
CA LYS A 56 -26.34 54.20 14.60
C LYS A 56 -26.21 52.69 14.67
N GLU A 57 -27.18 51.99 15.25
CA GLU A 57 -27.18 50.52 15.33
C GLU A 57 -27.26 49.87 13.94
N ILE A 58 -28.04 50.43 13.01
CA ILE A 58 -28.11 49.96 11.62
C ILE A 58 -26.75 50.11 10.92
N ASP A 59 -26.08 51.25 11.10
CA ASP A 59 -24.76 51.50 10.51
C ASP A 59 -23.68 50.57 11.07
N GLU A 60 -23.71 50.30 12.38
CA GLU A 60 -22.82 49.32 13.02
C GLU A 60 -23.03 47.92 12.45
N ARG A 61 -24.29 47.51 12.24
CA ARG A 61 -24.62 46.20 11.65
C ARG A 61 -24.23 46.12 10.18
N ASN A 62 -24.36 47.20 9.41
CA ASN A 62 -23.87 47.25 8.03
C ASN A 62 -22.36 47.04 7.97
N LYS A 63 -21.60 47.72 8.84
CA LYS A 63 -20.15 47.54 8.93
C LYS A 63 -19.77 46.11 9.32
N GLU A 64 -20.48 45.51 10.28
CA GLU A 64 -20.22 44.13 10.70
C GLU A 64 -20.50 43.12 9.57
N ILE A 65 -21.59 43.31 8.81
CA ILE A 65 -21.92 42.49 7.64
C ILE A 65 -20.86 42.63 6.54
N GLU A 66 -20.46 43.86 6.20
CA GLU A 66 -19.46 44.10 5.15
C GLU A 66 -18.09 43.52 5.51
N ASN A 67 -17.68 43.62 6.77
CA ASN A 67 -16.43 43.03 7.24
C ASN A 67 -16.46 41.50 7.12
N LEU A 68 -17.54 40.84 7.57
CA LEU A 68 -17.69 39.40 7.45
C LEU A 68 -17.75 38.94 5.99
N LYS A 69 -18.48 39.66 5.13
CA LYS A 69 -18.51 39.39 3.68
C LYS A 69 -17.13 39.50 3.07
N ARG A 70 -16.36 40.54 3.39
CA ARG A 70 -15.00 40.72 2.88
C ARG A 70 -14.08 39.57 3.32
N ASP A 71 -14.17 39.14 4.58
CA ASP A 71 -13.35 38.03 5.07
C ASP A 71 -13.73 36.69 4.40
N ILE A 72 -15.01 36.43 4.14
CA ILE A 72 -15.47 35.24 3.41
C ILE A 72 -15.10 35.29 1.94
N GLU A 73 -15.43 36.39 1.25
CA GLU A 73 -15.35 36.49 -0.22
C GLU A 73 -13.93 36.75 -0.72
N SER A 74 -13.13 37.55 0.01
CA SER A 74 -11.77 37.89 -0.43
C SER A 74 -10.69 36.98 0.17
N ARG A 75 -10.73 36.72 1.48
CA ARG A 75 -9.64 36.02 2.18
C ARG A 75 -9.86 34.52 2.28
N GLY A 76 -11.11 34.08 2.34
CA GLY A 76 -11.46 32.66 2.48
C GLY A 76 -10.97 31.75 1.36
N PRO A 77 -11.32 32.02 0.09
CA PRO A 77 -10.92 31.20 -1.04
C PRO A 77 -9.40 31.05 -1.16
N GLU A 78 -8.65 32.14 -0.97
CA GLU A 78 -7.19 32.13 -1.05
C GLU A 78 -6.57 31.28 0.07
N LEU A 79 -7.04 31.45 1.30
CA LEU A 79 -6.54 30.70 2.46
C LEU A 79 -6.84 29.19 2.32
N ILE A 80 -8.07 28.84 1.93
CA ILE A 80 -8.50 27.46 1.70
C ILE A 80 -7.66 26.82 0.58
N SER A 81 -7.55 27.49 -0.57
CA SER A 81 -6.76 27.02 -1.71
C SER A 81 -5.28 26.82 -1.36
N ALA A 82 -4.68 27.76 -0.61
CA ALA A 82 -3.30 27.64 -0.17
C ALA A 82 -3.08 26.45 0.79
N LEU A 83 -4.02 26.21 1.71
CA LEU A 83 -3.98 25.05 2.61
C LEU A 83 -4.18 23.73 1.85
N GLU A 84 -5.14 23.68 0.93
CA GLU A 84 -5.39 22.49 0.10
C GLU A 84 -4.16 22.11 -0.73
N LYS A 85 -3.49 23.10 -1.35
CA LYS A 85 -2.22 22.87 -2.07
C LYS A 85 -1.13 22.32 -1.15
N LYS A 86 -1.00 22.85 0.07
CA LYS A 86 -0.01 22.35 1.04
C LYS A 86 -0.32 20.92 1.48
N ILE A 87 -1.59 20.61 1.75
CA ILE A 87 -2.04 19.25 2.10
C ILE A 87 -1.73 18.29 0.95
N GLN A 88 -2.03 18.68 -0.29
CA GLN A 88 -1.73 17.87 -1.46
C GLN A 88 -0.21 17.64 -1.61
N GLY A 89 0.62 18.65 -1.39
CA GLY A 89 2.08 18.50 -1.38
C GLY A 89 2.57 17.50 -0.33
N ILE A 90 2.02 17.54 0.88
CA ILE A 90 2.33 16.58 1.96
C ILE A 90 1.84 15.17 1.59
N GLN A 91 0.68 15.04 0.95
CA GLN A 91 0.14 13.77 0.47
C GLN A 91 1.10 13.15 -0.55
N THR A 92 1.57 13.92 -1.52
CA THR A 92 2.56 13.47 -2.51
C THR A 92 3.89 13.10 -1.86
N GLU A 93 4.37 13.87 -0.88
CA GLU A 93 5.56 13.56 -0.10
C GLU A 93 5.43 12.18 0.58
N LYS A 94 4.26 11.91 1.19
CA LYS A 94 3.96 10.62 1.83
C LYS A 94 4.02 9.47 0.83
N THR A 95 3.30 9.60 -0.29
CA THR A 95 3.24 8.55 -1.33
C THR A 95 4.63 8.23 -1.89
N ASN A 96 5.47 9.25 -2.12
CA ASN A 96 6.82 9.06 -2.61
C ASN A 96 7.71 8.32 -1.59
N GLU A 97 7.58 8.64 -0.31
CA GLU A 97 8.33 7.95 0.75
C GLU A 97 7.86 6.49 0.91
N GLU A 98 6.55 6.23 0.84
CA GLU A 98 5.98 4.88 0.85
C GLU A 98 6.47 4.05 -0.33
N LEU A 99 6.46 4.64 -1.54
CA LEU A 99 6.97 3.99 -2.75
C LEU A 99 8.47 3.65 -2.61
N ARG A 100 9.27 4.59 -2.11
CA ARG A 100 10.70 4.38 -1.85
C ARG A 100 10.95 3.22 -0.90
N LEU A 101 10.23 3.17 0.23
CA LEU A 101 10.38 2.08 1.20
C LEU A 101 9.91 0.74 0.63
N SER A 102 8.82 0.74 -0.15
CA SER A 102 8.33 -0.45 -0.83
C SER A 102 9.38 -1.00 -1.80
N PHE A 103 10.01 -0.13 -2.59
CA PHE A 103 11.07 -0.52 -3.53
C PHE A 103 12.31 -1.08 -2.82
N GLU A 104 12.74 -0.47 -1.71
CA GLU A 104 13.85 -1.01 -0.92
C GLU A 104 13.52 -2.39 -0.33
N ARG A 105 12.29 -2.58 0.17
CA ARG A 105 11.83 -3.90 0.63
C ARG A 105 11.77 -4.90 -0.52
N GLN A 106 11.31 -4.49 -1.69
CA GLN A 106 11.26 -5.31 -2.90
C GLN A 106 12.66 -5.79 -3.30
N LYS A 107 13.69 -4.93 -3.24
CA LYS A 107 15.09 -5.34 -3.49
C LYS A 107 15.58 -6.41 -2.52
N ILE A 108 15.31 -6.24 -1.23
CA ILE A 108 15.72 -7.19 -0.19
C ILE A 108 15.04 -8.55 -0.40
N VAL A 109 13.72 -8.54 -0.61
CA VAL A 109 12.95 -9.77 -0.85
C VAL A 109 13.36 -10.42 -2.16
N GLY A 110 13.58 -9.63 -3.22
CA GLY A 110 14.06 -10.11 -4.52
C GLY A 110 15.42 -10.79 -4.41
N LYS A 111 16.37 -10.20 -3.70
CA LYS A 111 17.68 -10.83 -3.43
C LYS A 111 17.52 -12.15 -2.69
N LYS A 112 16.68 -12.18 -1.64
CA LYS A 112 16.40 -13.42 -0.89
C LYS A 112 15.77 -14.50 -1.77
N ALA A 113 14.88 -14.14 -2.69
CA ALA A 113 14.28 -15.08 -3.63
C ALA A 113 15.34 -15.69 -4.58
N VAL A 114 16.26 -14.86 -5.09
CA VAL A 114 17.39 -15.33 -5.91
C VAL A 114 18.29 -16.28 -5.13
N ASP A 115 18.68 -15.91 -3.90
CA ASP A 115 19.56 -16.72 -3.05
C ASP A 115 18.92 -18.07 -2.72
N LEU A 116 17.61 -18.09 -2.40
CA LEU A 116 16.87 -19.33 -2.14
C LEU A 116 16.71 -20.19 -3.39
N SER A 117 16.50 -19.58 -4.56
CA SER A 117 16.37 -20.31 -5.83
C SER A 117 17.68 -21.02 -6.18
N LYS A 118 18.81 -20.33 -6.00
CA LYS A 118 20.14 -20.91 -6.17
C LYS A 118 20.36 -22.08 -5.22
N LYS A 119 20.08 -21.87 -3.92
CA LYS A 119 20.21 -22.93 -2.90
C LYS A 119 19.34 -24.15 -3.23
N LEU A 120 18.10 -23.95 -3.67
CA LEU A 120 17.22 -25.04 -4.07
C LEU A 120 17.82 -25.89 -5.19
N ILE A 121 18.43 -25.26 -6.20
CA ILE A 121 19.08 -25.97 -7.31
C ILE A 121 20.29 -26.78 -6.80
N GLU A 122 21.11 -26.20 -5.92
CA GLU A 122 22.27 -26.88 -5.32
C GLU A 122 21.86 -28.09 -4.49
N GLU A 123 20.83 -27.96 -3.65
CA GLU A 123 20.31 -29.07 -2.84
C GLU A 123 19.71 -30.17 -3.73
N LEU A 124 18.98 -29.80 -4.80
CA LEU A 124 18.46 -30.76 -5.78
C LEU A 124 19.58 -31.47 -6.55
N GLU A 125 20.71 -30.81 -6.77
CA GLU A 125 21.90 -31.44 -7.35
C GLU A 125 22.48 -32.49 -6.41
N ALA A 126 22.66 -32.17 -5.14
CA ALA A 126 23.09 -33.13 -4.12
C ALA A 126 22.12 -34.31 -3.97
N CYS A 127 20.81 -34.06 -3.94
CA CYS A 127 19.79 -35.10 -3.91
C CYS A 127 19.85 -36.02 -5.13
N ASN A 128 20.12 -35.48 -6.33
CA ASN A 128 20.25 -36.30 -7.54
C ASN A 128 21.46 -37.23 -7.47
N LEU A 129 22.59 -36.77 -6.91
CA LEU A 129 23.78 -37.61 -6.73
C LEU A 129 23.49 -38.81 -5.81
N ILE A 130 22.85 -38.56 -4.66
CA ILE A 130 22.45 -39.62 -3.72
C ILE A 130 21.46 -40.57 -4.39
N ASN A 131 20.50 -40.04 -5.15
CA ASN A 131 19.51 -40.83 -5.86
C ASN A 131 20.14 -41.75 -6.93
N ASP A 132 21.15 -41.27 -7.66
CA ASP A 132 21.87 -42.07 -8.65
C ASP A 132 22.72 -43.16 -7.98
N GLU A 133 23.34 -42.87 -6.83
CA GLU A 133 24.05 -43.86 -6.02
C GLU A 133 23.10 -44.95 -5.50
N LEU A 134 21.96 -44.56 -4.92
CA LEU A 134 20.93 -45.48 -4.46
C LEU A 134 20.46 -46.42 -5.58
N ARG A 135 20.26 -45.89 -6.80
CA ARG A 135 19.87 -46.70 -7.96
C ARG A 135 20.95 -47.69 -8.38
N LYS A 136 22.22 -47.31 -8.31
CA LYS A 136 23.35 -48.23 -8.58
C LYS A 136 23.35 -49.39 -7.58
N VAL A 137 23.24 -49.07 -6.29
CA VAL A 137 23.18 -50.07 -5.21
C VAL A 137 21.98 -51.00 -5.39
N TRP A 138 20.81 -50.47 -5.75
CA TRP A 138 19.63 -51.30 -6.02
C TRP A 138 19.77 -52.19 -7.23
N THR A 139 20.45 -51.72 -8.28
CA THR A 139 20.73 -52.52 -9.47
C THR A 139 21.66 -53.68 -9.12
N GLU A 140 22.71 -53.42 -8.35
CA GLU A 140 23.62 -54.43 -7.83
C GLU A 140 22.89 -55.45 -6.94
N TYR A 141 22.07 -54.96 -6.01
CA TYR A 141 21.23 -55.78 -5.15
C TYR A 141 20.29 -56.69 -5.95
N ALA A 142 19.61 -56.15 -6.96
CA ALA A 142 18.71 -56.91 -7.81
C ALA A 142 19.45 -58.02 -8.58
N ASN A 143 20.64 -57.71 -9.12
CA ASN A 143 21.49 -58.69 -9.80
C ASN A 143 21.92 -59.82 -8.84
N LEU A 144 22.37 -59.48 -7.64
CA LEU A 144 22.75 -60.46 -6.62
C LEU A 144 21.55 -61.29 -6.15
N SER A 145 20.38 -60.69 -6.01
CA SER A 145 19.14 -61.38 -5.64
C SER A 145 18.72 -62.38 -6.72
N GLN A 146 18.90 -62.06 -8.00
CA GLN A 146 18.66 -62.99 -9.11
C GLN A 146 19.59 -64.21 -9.07
N VAL A 147 20.88 -64.00 -8.79
CA VAL A 147 21.88 -65.08 -8.70
C VAL A 147 21.64 -65.96 -7.47
N THR A 148 21.39 -65.35 -6.32
CA THR A 148 21.24 -66.06 -5.03
C THR A 148 19.83 -66.61 -4.80
N LYS A 149 18.84 -66.15 -5.58
CA LYS A 149 17.40 -66.42 -5.42
C LYS A 149 16.87 -66.08 -4.02
N LYS A 150 17.50 -65.12 -3.33
CA LYS A 150 17.11 -64.67 -1.98
C LYS A 150 17.01 -63.15 -1.93
N GLY A 151 15.98 -62.65 -1.25
CA GLY A 151 15.89 -61.25 -0.81
C GLY A 151 16.34 -61.17 0.65
N VAL A 152 17.33 -60.32 0.93
CA VAL A 152 17.88 -60.15 2.29
C VAL A 152 17.42 -58.89 3.00
N ILE A 153 16.71 -57.98 2.30
CA ILE A 153 16.12 -56.79 2.91
C ILE A 153 14.82 -57.22 3.59
N LYS A 154 14.70 -56.94 4.88
CA LYS A 154 13.52 -57.35 5.66
C LYS A 154 12.33 -56.42 5.40
N PRO A 155 11.08 -56.90 5.48
CA PRO A 155 9.89 -56.04 5.31
C PRO A 155 9.83 -54.83 6.27
N GLU A 156 10.49 -54.94 7.42
CA GLU A 156 10.56 -53.89 8.45
C GLU A 156 11.55 -52.77 8.09
N GLU A 157 12.49 -53.05 7.18
CA GLU A 157 13.52 -52.11 6.72
C GLU A 157 12.94 -51.23 5.60
N LYS A 158 12.47 -50.04 5.99
CA LYS A 158 11.88 -49.08 5.06
C LYS A 158 12.95 -48.54 4.09
N THR A 159 12.69 -48.65 2.79
CA THR A 159 13.60 -48.23 1.73
C THR A 159 12.84 -47.77 0.48
N THR A 160 13.54 -47.16 -0.48
CA THR A 160 13.02 -46.72 -1.78
C THR A 160 14.02 -47.08 -2.88
N LEU A 161 13.54 -47.34 -4.10
CA LEU A 161 14.38 -47.68 -5.26
C LEU A 161 15.14 -46.47 -5.85
N GLY A 162 14.82 -45.26 -5.38
CA GLY A 162 15.24 -44.02 -6.04
C GLY A 162 14.40 -43.70 -7.28
N SER A 163 14.27 -42.43 -7.60
CA SER A 163 13.54 -41.94 -8.77
C SER A 163 14.41 -42.05 -10.03
N PHE A 164 13.89 -42.60 -11.12
CA PHE A 164 14.66 -42.74 -12.36
C PHE A 164 14.92 -41.41 -13.07
N GLU A 165 13.95 -40.50 -13.09
CA GLU A 165 14.03 -39.26 -13.90
C GLU A 165 13.38 -38.02 -13.26
N CYS A 166 12.48 -38.18 -12.28
CA CYS A 166 11.68 -37.05 -11.80
C CYS A 166 12.53 -35.96 -11.12
N LEU A 167 13.49 -36.36 -10.27
CA LEU A 167 14.39 -35.43 -9.58
C LEU A 167 15.34 -34.71 -10.55
N ARG A 168 15.80 -35.42 -11.59
CA ARG A 168 16.69 -34.86 -12.62
C ARG A 168 15.93 -33.88 -13.50
N MET A 169 14.71 -34.25 -13.91
CA MET A 169 13.81 -33.39 -14.68
C MET A 169 13.47 -32.11 -13.91
N LEU A 170 13.11 -32.24 -12.63
CA LEU A 170 12.81 -31.09 -11.77
C LEU A 170 14.01 -30.14 -11.66
N LYS A 171 15.20 -30.68 -11.34
CA LYS A 171 16.45 -29.89 -11.28
C LYS A 171 16.69 -29.14 -12.58
N ASN A 172 16.62 -29.84 -13.72
CA ASN A 172 16.92 -29.25 -15.02
C ASN A 172 15.90 -28.18 -15.42
N THR A 173 14.64 -28.35 -15.05
CA THR A 173 13.60 -27.33 -15.27
C THR A 173 13.87 -26.10 -14.42
N LEU A 174 14.07 -26.25 -13.11
CA LEU A 174 14.33 -25.12 -12.23
C LEU A 174 15.64 -24.39 -12.59
N LYS A 175 16.68 -25.13 -12.98
CA LYS A 175 17.93 -24.55 -13.48
C LYS A 175 17.71 -23.74 -14.74
N TYR A 176 16.94 -24.26 -15.70
CA TYR A 176 16.58 -23.49 -16.89
C TYR A 176 15.82 -22.20 -16.56
N GLU A 177 14.84 -22.26 -15.65
CA GLU A 177 14.06 -21.09 -15.25
C GLU A 177 14.92 -20.05 -14.54
N PHE A 178 15.85 -20.50 -13.71
CA PHE A 178 16.81 -19.65 -13.02
C PHE A 178 17.80 -18.98 -13.99
N ASP A 179 18.37 -19.74 -14.93
CA ASP A 179 19.37 -19.23 -15.88
C ASP A 179 18.75 -18.29 -16.93
N THR A 180 17.51 -18.55 -17.35
CA THR A 180 16.84 -17.78 -18.42
C THR A 180 15.87 -16.71 -17.93
N GLY A 181 15.49 -16.76 -16.64
CA GLY A 181 14.45 -15.90 -16.07
C GLY A 181 13.06 -16.14 -16.67
N LYS A 182 12.84 -17.27 -17.34
CA LYS A 182 11.58 -17.59 -18.04
C LYS A 182 11.11 -19.01 -17.68
N PRO A 183 9.81 -19.20 -17.42
CA PRO A 183 9.28 -20.53 -17.21
C PRO A 183 9.53 -21.40 -18.44
N ARG A 184 9.84 -22.68 -18.22
CA ARG A 184 10.08 -23.61 -19.33
C ARG A 184 8.74 -23.85 -20.05
N SER A 185 8.70 -23.64 -21.37
CA SER A 185 7.49 -23.92 -22.16
C SER A 185 7.27 -25.42 -22.26
N CYS A 186 6.66 -26.01 -21.25
CA CYS A 186 6.26 -27.41 -21.24
C CYS A 186 4.85 -27.51 -21.87
N GLN A 187 4.71 -28.21 -23.00
CA GLN A 187 3.41 -28.43 -23.66
C GLN A 187 2.39 -29.13 -22.74
N GLN A 188 2.86 -29.87 -21.71
CA GLN A 188 2.04 -30.51 -20.68
C GLN A 188 1.77 -29.63 -19.44
N CYS A 189 2.46 -28.49 -19.29
CA CYS A 189 2.40 -27.64 -18.09
C CYS A 189 1.61 -26.35 -18.33
N ARG A 190 0.82 -26.27 -19.41
CA ARG A 190 -0.11 -25.16 -19.72
C ARG A 190 -1.26 -25.01 -18.71
N ILE A 191 -1.25 -25.78 -17.62
CA ILE A 191 -2.20 -25.65 -16.52
C ILE A 191 -1.47 -24.95 -15.38
N MET A 192 -1.37 -23.62 -15.47
CA MET A 192 -1.29 -22.65 -14.36
C MET A 192 -0.74 -21.34 -14.92
N GLN A 193 -1.62 -20.62 -15.62
CA GLN A 193 -1.52 -19.17 -15.74
C GLN A 193 -2.65 -18.59 -14.88
N TRP A 194 -2.28 -18.01 -13.75
CA TRP A 194 -3.07 -17.06 -12.96
C TRP A 194 -2.12 -15.98 -12.44
#